data_AF-A0A553FMA6-F1
#
_entry.id   AF-A0A553FMA6-F1
#
_cell.length_a   1.000
_cell.length_b   1.000
_cell.length_c   1.000
_cell.angle_alpha   90.00
_cell.angle_beta   90.00
_cell.angle_gamma   90.00
#
_symmetry.space_group_name_H-M   'P 1'
#
loop_
_entity.id
_entity.type
_entity.pdbx_description
1 polymer ?
#
loop_
_entity_poly.entity_id
_entity_poly.type
_entity_poly.pdbx_seq_one_letter_code
_entity_poly.pdbx_strand_id
1 'polypeptide(L)'
;MNKSLIYKGIEFVRISDLPEDQQTQIRNIVSADLVIKIKTDTELFSDCLLYKDYKHWFESIYTRMSPAEEEPSSKKPRKIGLLARLIHRLLPNT
;
A
#
# COMPACT_ATOMS: atom_id res chain seq x y z
N MET A 1 -3.10 -12.75 12.01
CA MET A 1 -2.90 -12.75 10.55
C MET A 1 -4.18 -12.28 9.91
N ASN A 2 -4.16 -11.12 9.26
CA ASN A 2 -5.37 -10.55 8.66
C ASN A 2 -5.70 -11.32 7.39
N LYS A 3 -6.92 -11.85 7.28
CA LYS A 3 -7.33 -12.73 6.19
C LYS A 3 -7.91 -11.89 5.06
N SER A 4 -7.19 -11.77 3.95
CA SER A 4 -7.78 -11.22 2.72
C SER A 4 -8.72 -12.26 2.08
N LEU A 5 -9.79 -11.77 1.47
CA LEU A 5 -10.77 -12.55 0.74
C LEU A 5 -10.63 -12.24 -0.75
N ILE A 6 -10.76 -13.27 -1.59
CA ILE A 6 -10.74 -13.14 -3.04
C ILE A 6 -12.11 -13.51 -3.57
N TYR A 7 -12.77 -12.58 -4.26
CA TYR A 7 -14.04 -12.83 -4.94
C TYR A 7 -13.98 -12.31 -6.37
N LYS A 8 -14.22 -13.19 -7.36
CA LYS A 8 -14.16 -12.85 -8.80
C LYS A 8 -12.86 -12.13 -9.22
N GLY A 9 -11.73 -12.51 -8.62
CA GLY A 9 -10.42 -11.91 -8.89
C GLY A 9 -10.16 -10.58 -8.17
N ILE A 10 -11.11 -10.11 -7.36
CA ILE A 10 -10.94 -8.92 -6.52
C ILE A 10 -10.49 -9.38 -5.14
N GLU A 11 -9.31 -8.94 -4.72
CA GLU A 11 -8.80 -9.17 -3.38
C GLU A 11 -9.17 -8.00 -2.46
N PHE A 12 -9.85 -8.31 -1.36
CA PHE A 12 -10.39 -7.31 -0.44
C PHE A 12 -10.28 -7.79 1.00
N VAL A 13 -10.43 -6.84 1.92
CA VAL A 13 -10.55 -7.07 3.35
C VAL A 13 -11.80 -6.38 3.84
N ARG A 14 -12.53 -7.03 4.74
CA ARG A 14 -13.68 -6.42 5.40
C ARG A 14 -13.20 -5.64 6.61
N ILE A 15 -13.64 -4.40 6.72
CA ILE A 15 -13.27 -3.54 7.84
C ILE A 15 -13.79 -4.14 9.14
N SER A 16 -14.98 -4.73 9.15
CA SER A 16 -15.55 -5.35 10.36
C SER A 16 -14.83 -6.63 10.82
N ASP A 17 -14.03 -7.26 9.95
CA ASP A 17 -13.21 -8.43 10.29
C ASP A 17 -11.80 -8.06 10.81
N LEU A 18 -11.46 -6.76 10.82
CA LEU A 18 -10.17 -6.28 11.34
C LEU A 18 -10.18 -6.12 12.87
N PRO A 19 -9.01 -6.07 13.53
CA PRO A 19 -8.93 -5.72 14.95
C PRO A 19 -9.54 -4.34 15.22
N GLU A 20 -10.19 -4.15 16.37
CA GLU A 20 -10.92 -2.91 16.73
C GLU A 20 -10.08 -1.63 16.55
N ASP A 21 -8.81 -1.68 16.94
CA ASP A 21 -7.82 -0.62 16.71
C ASP A 21 -7.72 -0.22 15.23
N GLN A 22 -7.59 -1.19 14.34
CA GLN A 22 -7.47 -0.95 12.90
C GLN A 22 -8.81 -0.50 12.31
N GLN A 23 -9.94 -1.02 12.80
CA GLN A 23 -11.26 -0.59 12.35
C GLN A 23 -11.45 0.91 12.59
N THR A 24 -11.12 1.37 13.79
CA THR A 24 -11.29 2.76 14.21
C THR A 24 -10.39 3.68 13.38
N GLN A 25 -9.12 3.30 13.19
CA GLN A 25 -8.20 4.12 12.41
C GLN A 25 -8.56 4.15 10.92
N ILE A 26 -8.93 3.02 10.32
CA ILE A 26 -9.36 2.98 8.91
C ILE A 26 -10.60 3.83 8.71
N ARG A 27 -11.61 3.72 9.58
CA ARG A 27 -12.84 4.50 9.44
C ARG A 27 -12.62 6.02 9.53
N ASN A 28 -11.61 6.45 10.28
CA ASN A 28 -11.27 7.86 10.43
C ASN A 28 -10.38 8.42 9.31
N ILE A 29 -9.53 7.58 8.72
CA ILE A 29 -8.49 8.00 7.77
C ILE A 29 -8.89 7.72 6.33
N VAL A 30 -9.51 6.58 6.07
CA VAL A 30 -9.89 6.13 4.73
C VAL A 30 -11.20 6.81 4.35
N SER A 31 -11.17 7.58 3.25
CA SER A 31 -12.37 8.21 2.70
C SER A 31 -13.41 7.17 2.29
N ALA A 32 -14.69 7.51 2.45
CA ALA A 32 -15.80 6.65 2.08
C ALA A 32 -15.76 6.20 0.61
N ASP A 33 -15.14 6.99 -0.28
CA ASP A 33 -14.94 6.66 -1.70
C ASP A 33 -14.05 5.42 -1.94
N LEU A 34 -13.18 5.08 -0.99
CA LEU A 34 -12.33 3.89 -1.06
C LEU A 34 -13.04 2.64 -0.51
N VAL A 35 -14.13 2.82 0.24
CA VAL A 35 -14.93 1.71 0.75
C VAL A 35 -15.83 1.21 -0.38
N ILE A 36 -15.57 -0.02 -0.82
CA ILE A 36 -16.31 -0.68 -1.89
C ILE A 36 -17.38 -1.60 -1.33
N LYS A 37 -18.42 -1.83 -2.14
CA LYS A 37 -19.45 -2.81 -1.85
C LYS A 37 -19.23 -4.04 -2.72
N ILE A 38 -19.14 -5.21 -2.10
CA ILE A 38 -18.99 -6.48 -2.80
C ILE A 38 -20.26 -7.29 -2.56
N LYS A 39 -20.99 -7.55 -3.66
CA LYS A 39 -22.14 -8.43 -3.67
C LYS A 39 -21.67 -9.84 -4.00
N THR A 40 -21.70 -10.72 -3.00
CA THR A 40 -21.54 -12.15 -3.20
C THR A 40 -22.90 -12.79 -3.50
N ASP A 41 -22.88 -14.08 -3.81
CA ASP A 41 -24.10 -14.84 -4.08
C ASP A 41 -24.99 -15.00 -2.82
N THR A 42 -24.39 -14.87 -1.63
CA THR A 42 -25.08 -15.02 -0.34
C THR A 42 -25.39 -13.68 0.32
N GLU A 43 -24.49 -12.69 0.23
CA GLU A 43 -24.58 -11.46 1.03
C GLU A 43 -24.00 -10.24 0.31
N LEU A 44 -24.39 -9.04 0.76
CA LEU A 44 -23.83 -7.78 0.31
C LEU A 44 -22.94 -7.21 1.40
N PHE A 45 -21.63 -7.20 1.19
CA PHE A 45 -20.68 -6.55 2.07
C PHE A 45 -20.51 -5.10 1.63
N SER A 46 -20.90 -4.14 2.47
CA SER A 46 -20.78 -2.70 2.18
C SER A 46 -19.58 -2.03 2.84
N ASP A 47 -18.79 -2.79 3.58
CA ASP A 47 -17.67 -2.37 4.42
C ASP A 47 -16.36 -3.03 3.96
N CYS A 48 -16.17 -3.15 2.65
CA CYS A 48 -14.97 -3.75 2.07
C CYS A 48 -13.96 -2.69 1.64
N LEU A 49 -12.69 -3.01 1.79
CA LEU A 49 -11.58 -2.23 1.26
C LEU A 49 -10.74 -3.13 0.37
N LEU A 50 -10.30 -2.63 -0.79
CA LEU A 50 -9.38 -3.39 -1.62
C LEU A 50 -8.10 -3.68 -0.85
N TYR A 51 -7.57 -4.90 -0.99
CA TYR A 51 -6.39 -5.31 -0.23
C TYR A 51 -5.17 -4.44 -0.55
N LYS A 52 -5.05 -3.97 -1.79
CA LYS A 52 -3.99 -3.05 -2.21
C LYS A 52 -4.03 -1.73 -1.44
N ASP A 53 -5.21 -1.15 -1.25
CA ASP A 53 -5.40 0.12 -0.54
C ASP A 53 -5.22 -0.08 0.96
N TYR A 54 -5.75 -1.18 1.51
CA TYR A 54 -5.48 -1.59 2.89
C TYR A 54 -3.99 -1.71 3.16
N LYS A 55 -3.25 -2.42 2.29
CA LYS A 55 -1.81 -2.62 2.43
C LYS A 55 -1.05 -1.29 2.38
N HIS A 56 -1.42 -0.41 1.45
CA HIS A 56 -0.85 0.92 1.36
C HIS A 56 -1.06 1.74 2.64
N TRP A 57 -2.28 1.72 3.18
CA TRP A 57 -2.62 2.35 4.45
C TRP A 57 -1.84 1.73 5.62
N PHE A 58 -1.79 0.39 5.70
CA PHE A 58 -1.12 -0.32 6.77
C PHE A 58 0.38 0.02 6.82
N GLU A 59 1.07 -0.10 5.68
CA GLU A 59 2.52 0.17 5.59
C GLU A 59 2.87 1.66 5.76
N SER A 60 2.01 2.56 5.28
CA SER A 60 2.34 3.99 5.23
C SER A 60 1.87 4.78 6.45
N ILE A 61 0.81 4.32 7.12
CA ILE A 61 0.13 5.07 8.18
C ILE A 61 0.19 4.28 9.49
N TYR A 62 -0.27 3.03 9.48
CA TYR A 62 -0.34 2.22 10.70
C TYR A 62 1.05 1.88 11.26
N THR A 63 1.99 1.44 10.41
CA THR A 63 3.37 1.14 10.84
C THR A 63 4.12 2.38 11.33
N ARG A 64 3.72 3.59 10.90
CA ARG A 64 4.33 4.84 11.38
C ARG A 64 3.79 5.33 12.73
N MET A 65 2.58 4.91 13.10
CA MET A 65 1.95 5.32 14.36
C MET A 65 2.28 4.40 15.54
N SER A 66 2.82 3.20 15.29
CA SER A 66 3.30 2.30 16.35
C SER A 66 4.81 2.45 16.52
N PRO A 67 5.32 3.04 17.62
CA PRO A 67 6.75 3.22 17.85
C PRO A 67 7.41 1.96 18.42
N ALA A 68 7.06 0.79 17.91
CA ALA A 68 7.62 -0.48 18.36
C ALA A 68 8.22 -1.26 17.18
N GLU A 69 9.51 -0.98 17.00
CA GLU A 69 10.55 -1.83 16.43
C GLU A 69 10.56 -2.07 14.90
N GLU A 70 11.72 -1.75 14.34
CA GLU A 70 12.06 -1.66 12.92
C GLU A 70 12.14 -3.03 12.25
N GLU A 71 11.60 -3.17 11.03
CA GLU A 71 12.19 -4.02 9.99
C GLU A 71 11.95 -3.37 8.59
N PRO A 72 13.01 -3.18 7.78
CA PRO A 72 13.00 -2.32 6.59
C PRO A 72 12.52 -3.05 5.32
N SER A 73 11.27 -2.84 4.90
CA SER A 73 10.80 -3.31 3.58
C SER A 73 11.20 -2.34 2.46
N SER A 74 12.43 -2.55 1.99
CA SER A 74 12.98 -2.24 0.66
C SER A 74 12.03 -1.57 -0.35
N LYS A 75 12.04 -0.23 -0.42
CA LYS A 75 11.77 0.48 -1.67
C LYS A 75 13.12 0.81 -2.31
N LYS A 76 13.58 -0.06 -3.23
CA LYS A 76 14.76 0.21 -4.06
C LYS A 76 14.58 1.57 -4.75
N PRO A 77 15.50 2.54 -4.60
CA PRO A 77 15.50 3.71 -5.47
C PRO A 77 15.77 3.22 -6.90
N ARG A 78 14.87 3.57 -7.83
CA ARG A 78 15.15 3.38 -9.26
C ARG A 78 16.42 4.18 -9.56
N LYS A 79 17.50 3.47 -9.89
CA LYS A 79 18.71 4.07 -10.47
C LYS A 79 18.27 4.89 -11.67
N ILE A 80 18.36 6.22 -11.58
CA ILE A 80 18.39 7.07 -12.76
C ILE A 80 19.69 6.69 -13.45
N GLY A 81 19.58 5.93 -14.54
CA GLY A 81 20.71 5.56 -15.36
C GLY A 81 21.33 6.83 -15.93
N LEU A 82 22.41 7.30 -15.29
CA LEU A 82 23.28 8.31 -15.87
C LEU A 82 24.02 7.61 -17.03
N LEU A 83 23.43 7.68 -18.22
CA LEU A 83 24.06 7.24 -19.46
C LEU A 83 25.32 8.08 -19.66
N ALA A 84 26.46 7.44 -19.41
CA ALA A 84 27.76 7.93 -19.82
C ALA A 84 27.73 8.19 -21.35
N ARG A 85 28.05 9.42 -21.74
CA ARG A 85 28.59 9.71 -23.06
C ARG A 85 29.91 10.45 -22.91
N LEU A 86 30.95 9.63 -22.97
CA LEU A 86 32.31 9.98 -23.30
C LEU A 86 32.36 10.62 -24.71
N ILE A 87 33.44 11.39 -24.94
CA ILE A 87 34.07 11.82 -26.21
C ILE A 87 33.84 13.29 -26.62
N HIS A 88 34.81 14.16 -26.31
CA HIS A 88 35.78 14.74 -27.26
C HIS A 88 36.82 15.56 -26.45
N ARG A 89 38.03 15.04 -26.23
CA ARG A 89 39.25 15.27 -27.04
C ARG A 89 39.82 16.70 -26.91
N LEU A 90 41.10 16.72 -26.50
CA LEU A 90 42.16 17.71 -26.75
C LEU A 90 42.40 18.79 -25.67
N LEU A 91 43.48 18.53 -24.93
CA LEU A 91 44.39 19.53 -24.34
C LEU A 91 44.71 20.65 -25.35
N PRO A 92 44.95 21.87 -24.85
CA PRO A 92 46.07 22.65 -25.34
C PRO A 92 47.10 22.89 -24.23
N ASN A 93 48.34 22.72 -24.69
CA ASN A 93 49.63 22.95 -24.09
C ASN A 93 49.79 24.40 -23.59
N THR A 94 50.33 24.58 -22.38
CA THR A 94 51.07 25.79 -21.96
C THR A 94 52.22 25.38 -21.07
#